data_AF-A0A378QTV5-F1
#
_entry.id   AF-A0A378QTV5-F1
#
_cell.length_a   1.000
_cell.length_b   1.000
_cell.length_c   1.000
_cell.angle_alpha   90.00
_cell.angle_beta   90.00
_cell.angle_gamma   90.00
#
_symmetry.space_group_name_H-M   'P 1'
#
loop_
_entity.id
_entity.type
_entity.pdbx_description
1 polymer ?
#
loop_
_entity_poly.entity_id
_entity_poly.type
_entity_poly.pdbx_seq_one_letter_code
_entity_poly.pdbx_strand_id
1 'polypeptide(L)'
;MDLAVGVIIGVAFGKVTTSLVDDVIMPVISAIMGGQLDFSNMFVVLGKVPEGTAMTYAALKEAGVPVLAYGNFITILINFIILAFIVFMLVKGMNKMRRQAEAEPEAPAEPSEEVLLLREISQKLGK
;
A
#
# COMPACT_ATOMS: atom_id res chain seq x y z
N MET A 1 -23.12 -7.72 2.30
CA MET A 1 -22.62 -6.32 2.40
C MET A 1 -21.11 -6.28 2.65
N ASP A 2 -20.56 -7.32 3.29
CA ASP A 2 -19.19 -7.34 3.81
C ASP A 2 -18.10 -7.32 2.72
N LEU A 3 -18.37 -7.93 1.56
CA LEU A 3 -17.45 -7.88 0.42
C LEU A 3 -17.32 -6.47 -0.16
N ALA A 4 -18.43 -5.74 -0.31
CA ALA A 4 -18.42 -4.39 -0.88
C ALA A 4 -17.65 -3.41 0.01
N VAL A 5 -17.83 -3.51 1.33
CA VAL A 5 -17.07 -2.72 2.31
C VAL A 5 -15.58 -3.05 2.24
N GLY A 6 -15.22 -4.34 2.16
CA GLY A 6 -13.82 -4.77 2.04
C GLY A 6 -13.13 -4.23 0.79
N VAL A 7 -13.80 -4.24 -0.37
CA VAL A 7 -13.24 -3.71 -1.63
C VAL A 7 -13.08 -2.19 -1.56
N ILE A 8 -14.07 -1.47 -1.04
CA ILE A 8 -14.02 -0.01 -0.91
C ILE A 8 -12.86 0.41 0.02
N ILE A 9 -12.71 -0.28 1.15
CA ILE A 9 -11.61 -0.03 2.09
C ILE A 9 -10.27 -0.38 1.44
N GLY A 10 -10.18 -1.47 0.68
CA GLY A 10 -8.95 -1.85 -0.02
C GLY A 10 -8.48 -0.77 -1.02
N VAL A 11 -9.40 -0.23 -1.82
CA VAL A 11 -9.10 0.85 -2.78
C VAL A 11 -8.72 2.15 -2.06
N ALA A 12 -9.46 2.52 -1.01
CA ALA A 12 -9.17 3.73 -0.25
C ALA A 12 -7.83 3.64 0.48
N PHE A 13 -7.53 2.48 1.08
CA PHE A 13 -6.26 2.22 1.76
C PHE A 13 -5.08 2.31 0.79
N GLY A 14 -5.21 1.74 -0.42
CA GLY A 14 -4.21 1.89 -1.48
C GLY A 14 -3.90 3.35 -1.83
N LYS A 15 -4.93 4.21 -1.92
CA LYS A 15 -4.72 5.64 -2.18
C LYS A 15 -4.01 6.36 -1.04
N VAL A 16 -4.37 6.05 0.21
CA VAL A 16 -3.71 6.64 1.40
C VAL A 16 -2.24 6.23 1.46
N THR A 17 -1.94 4.96 1.18
CA THR A 17 -0.56 4.49 1.18
C THR A 17 0.26 5.06 0.02
N THR A 18 -0.33 5.19 -1.17
CA THR A 18 0.30 5.88 -2.31
C THR A 18 0.61 7.34 -2.00
N SER A 19 -0.35 8.10 -1.47
CA SER A 19 -0.13 9.52 -1.09
C SER A 19 0.94 9.67 -0.01
N LEU A 20 0.97 8.77 0.98
CA LEU A 20 2.05 8.77 1.99
C LEU A 20 3.43 8.56 1.35
N VAL A 21 3.54 7.69 0.34
CA VAL A 21 4.81 7.45 -0.36
C VAL A 21 5.18 8.65 -1.23
N ASP A 22 4.27 9.07 -2.11
CA ASP A 22 4.56 10.06 -3.15
C ASP A 22 4.66 11.49 -2.58
N ASP A 23 3.81 11.86 -1.61
CA ASP A 23 3.70 13.23 -1.11
C ASP A 23 4.55 13.48 0.14
N VAL A 24 4.91 12.44 0.90
CA VAL A 24 5.66 12.61 2.16
C VAL A 24 7.04 11.98 2.07
N ILE A 25 7.13 10.71 1.67
CA ILE A 25 8.40 9.96 1.73
C ILE A 25 9.34 10.34 0.58
N MET A 26 8.85 10.42 -0.65
CA MET A 26 9.66 10.81 -1.82
C MET A 26 10.32 12.19 -1.65
N PRO A 27 9.62 13.24 -1.18
CA PRO A 27 10.26 14.52 -0.86
C PRO A 27 11.36 14.42 0.21
N VAL A 28 11.16 13.60 1.25
CA VAL A 28 12.15 13.43 2.32
C VAL A 28 13.38 12.67 1.83
N ILE A 29 13.19 11.59 1.08
CA ILE A 29 14.30 10.80 0.52
C ILE A 29 15.08 11.63 -0.51
N SER A 30 14.39 12.36 -1.40
CA SER A 30 15.04 13.23 -2.39
C SER A 30 15.80 14.39 -1.72
N ALA A 31 15.26 14.97 -0.65
CA ALA A 31 15.97 15.99 0.13
C ALA A 31 17.25 15.46 0.78
N ILE A 32 17.25 14.23 1.31
CA ILE A 32 18.42 13.62 1.96
C ILE A 32 19.48 13.17 0.94
N MET A 33 19.05 12.67 -0.23
CA MET A 33 19.95 12.19 -1.29
C MET A 33 20.51 13.31 -2.19
N GLY A 34 20.23 14.58 -1.87
CA GLY A 34 20.88 15.73 -2.50
C GLY A 34 20.26 16.20 -3.83
N GLY A 35 19.00 15.88 -4.10
CA GLY A 35 18.28 16.35 -5.28
C GLY A 35 17.05 15.52 -5.62
N GLN A 36 16.24 15.99 -6.58
CA GLN A 36 15.12 15.21 -7.12
C GLN A 36 15.68 13.89 -7.68
N LEU A 37 15.39 12.77 -7.01
CA LEU A 37 15.56 11.41 -7.55
C LEU A 37 14.57 11.19 -8.70
N ASP A 38 14.66 12.03 -9.72
CA ASP A 38 13.80 11.99 -10.88
C ASP A 38 14.52 11.24 -12.00
N PHE A 39 14.33 9.92 -11.99
CA PHE A 39 14.77 9.08 -13.09
C PHE A 39 13.84 9.23 -14.31
N SER A 40 12.73 10.00 -14.25
CA SER A 40 11.75 10.08 -15.35
C SER A 40 12.33 10.58 -16.67
N ASN A 41 13.42 11.37 -16.62
CA ASN A 41 14.11 11.85 -17.81
C ASN A 41 15.18 10.90 -18.36
N MET A 42 15.36 9.72 -17.76
CA MET A 42 16.19 8.66 -18.33
C MET A 42 15.36 7.80 -19.28
N PHE A 43 15.44 8.10 -20.57
CA PHE A 43 14.76 7.35 -21.61
C PHE A 43 15.65 7.20 -22.85
N VAL A 44 15.46 6.11 -23.58
CA VAL A 44 16.07 5.91 -24.90
C VAL A 44 15.00 6.13 -25.95
N VAL A 45 15.22 7.09 -26.84
CA VAL A 45 14.34 7.31 -27.97
C VAL A 45 14.59 6.22 -29.01
N LEU A 46 13.54 5.49 -29.41
CA LEU A 46 13.62 4.38 -30.37
C LEU A 46 13.08 4.77 -31.76
N GLY A 47 12.62 6.00 -31.94
CA GLY A 47 12.02 6.50 -33.18
C GLY A 47 12.57 7.83 -33.66
N LYS A 48 12.06 8.32 -34.79
CA LYS A 48 12.36 9.67 -35.29
C LYS A 48 11.64 10.69 -34.44
N VAL A 49 12.39 11.62 -33.87
CA VAL A 49 11.85 12.79 -33.17
C VAL A 49 11.49 13.85 -34.21
N PRO A 50 10.23 14.32 -34.26
CA PRO A 50 9.85 15.45 -35.10
C PRO A 50 10.64 16.71 -34.75
N GLU A 51 11.04 17.50 -35.74
CA GLU A 51 11.77 18.75 -35.51
C GLU A 51 10.88 19.73 -34.72
N GLY A 52 11.36 20.18 -33.55
CA GLY A 52 10.64 21.07 -32.63
C GLY A 52 10.06 20.39 -31.38
N THR A 53 10.14 19.06 -31.26
CA THR A 53 9.73 18.36 -30.02
C THR A 53 10.82 18.48 -28.95
N ALA A 54 10.45 18.95 -27.76
CA ALA A 54 11.36 18.97 -26.62
C ALA A 54 11.80 17.53 -26.28
N MET A 55 13.08 17.34 -25.95
CA MET A 55 13.63 16.05 -25.49
C MET A 55 13.24 15.80 -24.03
N THR A 56 11.94 15.78 -23.74
CA THR A 56 11.37 15.43 -22.45
C THR A 56 10.46 14.22 -22.62
N TYR A 57 10.36 13.39 -21.59
CA TYR A 57 9.52 12.18 -21.64
C TYR A 57 8.05 12.52 -21.98
N ALA A 58 7.53 13.62 -21.41
CA ALA A 58 6.18 14.09 -21.68
C ALA A 58 5.97 14.50 -23.14
N ALA A 59 6.87 15.31 -23.71
CA ALA A 59 6.74 15.80 -25.08
C ALA A 59 6.93 14.69 -26.12
N LEU A 60 7.84 13.74 -25.88
CA LEU A 60 8.06 12.59 -26.77
C LEU A 60 6.88 11.61 -26.73
N LYS A 61 6.25 11.44 -25.56
CA LYS A 61 5.04 10.62 -25.42
C LYS A 61 3.83 11.25 -26.12
N GLU A 62 3.65 12.57 -26.01
CA GLU A 62 2.59 13.29 -26.74
C GLU A 62 2.82 13.31 -28.25
N ALA A 63 4.07 13.43 -28.69
CA ALA A 63 4.44 13.38 -30.11
C ALA A 63 4.34 11.96 -30.71
N GLY A 64 3.91 10.95 -29.94
CA GLY A 64 3.77 9.58 -30.40
C GLY A 64 5.11 8.90 -30.73
N VAL A 65 6.22 9.43 -30.25
CA VAL A 65 7.55 8.85 -30.48
C VAL A 65 7.70 7.66 -29.54
N PRO A 66 8.07 6.47 -30.03
CA PRO A 66 8.36 5.33 -29.17
C PRO A 66 9.60 5.62 -28.33
N VAL A 67 9.41 5.73 -27.01
CA VAL A 67 10.47 5.98 -26.02
C VAL A 67 10.51 4.84 -25.02
N LEU A 68 11.70 4.28 -24.80
CA LEU A 68 11.96 3.31 -23.74
C LEU A 68 12.37 4.07 -22.47
N ALA A 69 11.38 4.37 -21.63
CA ALA A 69 11.58 5.10 -20.37
C ALA A 69 11.96 4.16 -19.22
N TYR A 70 13.18 3.62 -19.28
CA TYR A 70 13.72 2.76 -18.24
C TYR A 70 13.83 3.47 -16.88
N GLY A 71 14.04 4.78 -16.90
CA GLY A 71 14.05 5.58 -15.68
C GLY A 71 12.71 5.62 -14.95
N ASN A 72 11.59 5.79 -15.68
CA ASN A 72 10.26 5.70 -15.08
C ASN A 72 9.99 4.30 -14.48
N PHE A 73 10.46 3.24 -15.13
CA PHE A 73 10.36 1.89 -14.58
C PHE A 73 11.13 1.74 -13.25
N ILE A 74 12.35 2.28 -13.17
CA ILE A 74 13.14 2.28 -11.93
C ILE A 74 12.44 3.08 -10.84
N THR A 75 11.89 4.25 -11.15
CA THR A 75 11.09 5.04 -10.20
C THR A 75 9.92 4.23 -9.65
N ILE A 76 9.12 3.60 -10.52
CA ILE A 76 7.98 2.77 -10.10
C ILE A 76 8.44 1.59 -9.23
N LEU A 77 9.56 0.95 -9.58
CA LEU A 77 10.11 -0.17 -8.82
C LEU A 77 10.55 0.27 -7.42
N ILE A 78 11.22 1.41 -7.30
CA ILE A 78 11.63 1.99 -6.01
C ILE A 78 10.39 2.33 -5.18
N ASN A 79 9.40 3.01 -5.77
CA ASN A 79 8.15 3.37 -5.09
C ASN A 79 7.42 2.13 -4.58
N PHE A 80 7.38 1.06 -5.37
CA PHE A 80 6.79 -0.21 -4.96
C PHE A 80 7.52 -0.83 -3.76
N ILE A 81 8.85 -0.83 -3.75
CA ILE A 81 9.64 -1.37 -2.62
C ILE A 81 9.39 -0.53 -1.35
N ILE A 82 9.37 0.80 -1.47
CA ILE A 82 9.08 1.71 -0.36
C ILE A 82 7.66 1.47 0.17
N LEU A 83 6.67 1.39 -0.72
CA LEU A 83 5.28 1.10 -0.38
C LEU A 83 5.15 -0.23 0.36
N ALA A 84 5.77 -1.29 -0.17
CA ALA A 84 5.78 -2.61 0.46
C ALA A 84 6.41 -2.56 1.86
N PHE A 85 7.52 -1.83 2.02
CA PHE A 85 8.19 -1.63 3.31
C PHE A 85 7.29 -0.90 4.33
N ILE A 86 6.58 0.14 3.90
CA ILE A 86 5.67 0.90 4.77
C ILE A 86 4.47 0.07 5.17
N VAL A 87 3.82 -0.61 4.20
CA VAL A 87 2.69 -1.51 4.49
C VAL A 87 3.14 -2.61 5.47
N PHE A 88 4.33 -3.17 5.27
CA PHE A 88 4.92 -4.12 6.20
C PHE A 88 5.12 -3.52 7.60
N MET A 89 5.64 -2.29 7.71
CA MET A 89 5.78 -1.61 9.01
C MET A 89 4.44 -1.36 9.69
N LEU A 90 3.41 -0.92 8.95
CA LEU A 90 2.07 -0.67 9.48
C LEU A 90 1.44 -1.98 10.00
N VAL A 91 1.49 -3.05 9.21
CA VAL A 91 0.99 -4.37 9.61
C VAL A 91 1.77 -4.89 10.83
N LYS A 92 3.10 -4.73 10.85
CA LYS A 92 3.93 -5.10 12.01
C LYS A 92 3.58 -4.29 13.26
N GLY A 93 3.30 -2.99 13.11
CA GLY A 93 2.87 -2.11 14.20
C GLY A 93 1.52 -2.52 14.76
N MET A 94 0.54 -2.76 13.89
CA MET A 94 -0.77 -3.27 14.27
C MET A 94 -0.68 -4.65 14.94
N ASN A 95 0.09 -5.58 14.38
CA ASN A 95 0.29 -6.91 14.98
C ASN A 95 0.96 -6.82 16.35
N LYS A 96 1.91 -5.90 16.55
CA LYS A 96 2.54 -5.66 17.86
C LYS A 96 1.53 -5.11 18.87
N MET A 97 0.70 -4.15 18.46
CA MET A 97 -0.31 -3.53 19.32
C MET A 97 -1.43 -4.52 19.67
N ARG A 98 -1.89 -5.34 18.72
CA ARG A 98 -2.87 -6.41 18.97
C ARG A 98 -2.35 -7.45 19.96
N ARG A 99 -1.09 -7.85 19.83
CA ARG A 99 -0.45 -8.78 20.77
C ARG A 99 -0.25 -8.18 22.18
N GLN A 100 -0.23 -6.86 22.30
CA GLN A 100 -0.22 -6.16 23.59
C GLN A 100 -1.63 -6.01 24.17
N ALA A 101 -2.64 -5.82 23.33
CA ALA A 101 -4.05 -5.82 23.73
C ALA A 101 -4.55 -7.22 24.14
N GLU A 102 -4.10 -8.28 23.47
CA GLU A 102 -4.37 -9.70 23.87
C GLU A 102 -3.58 -10.12 25.13
N ALA A 103 -2.64 -9.29 25.63
CA ALA A 103 -1.90 -9.55 26.86
C ALA A 103 -2.55 -8.92 28.11
N GLU A 104 -3.57 -8.08 27.91
CA GLU A 104 -4.56 -7.84 28.97
C GLU A 104 -5.43 -9.10 29.00
N PRO A 105 -5.53 -9.82 30.14
CA PRO A 105 -6.33 -11.02 30.18
C PRO A 105 -7.73 -10.62 29.74
N GLU A 106 -8.17 -11.11 28.59
CA GLU A 106 -9.58 -11.10 28.22
C GLU A 106 -10.30 -11.60 29.46
N ALA A 107 -11.02 -10.70 30.15
CA ALA A 107 -12.01 -11.13 31.11
C ALA A 107 -12.83 -12.17 30.34
N PRO A 108 -12.83 -13.44 30.79
CA PRO A 108 -13.27 -14.56 29.97
C PRO A 108 -14.59 -14.17 29.33
N ALA A 109 -14.61 -14.07 28.00
CA ALA A 109 -15.80 -13.65 27.26
C ALA A 109 -16.95 -14.46 27.83
N GLU A 110 -17.98 -13.77 28.35
CA GLU A 110 -19.14 -14.45 28.90
C GLU A 110 -19.58 -15.46 27.83
N PRO A 111 -19.71 -16.76 28.19
CA PRO A 111 -20.05 -17.77 27.20
C PRO A 111 -21.29 -17.32 26.45
N SER A 112 -21.27 -17.43 25.11
CA SER A 112 -22.42 -17.04 24.30
C SER A 112 -23.69 -17.70 24.84
N GLU A 113 -24.84 -17.04 24.69
CA GLU A 113 -26.12 -17.57 25.18
C GLU A 113 -26.36 -19.01 24.70
N GLU A 114 -25.94 -19.34 23.48
CA GLU A 114 -25.97 -20.71 22.96
C GLU A 114 -25.15 -21.70 23.81
N VAL A 115 -23.93 -21.32 24.23
CA VAL A 115 -23.08 -22.17 25.09
C VAL A 115 -23.69 -22.31 26.49
N LEU A 116 -24.35 -21.27 26.99
CA LEU A 116 -25.09 -21.34 28.27
C LEU A 116 -26.30 -22.27 28.18
N LEU A 117 -27.11 -22.13 27.12
CA LEU A 117 -28.26 -22.99 26.86
C LEU A 117 -27.85 -24.46 26.67
N LEU A 118 -26.76 -24.71 25.94
CA LEU A 118 -26.21 -26.06 25.77
C LEU A 118 -25.71 -26.66 27.09
N ARG A 119 -25.10 -25.87 27.98
CA ARG A 119 -24.74 -26.33 29.34
C ARG A 119 -25.97 -26.67 30.17
N GLU A 120 -27.01 -25.85 30.10
CA GLU A 120 -28.27 -26.10 30.82
C GLU A 120 -28.96 -27.38 30.31
N ILE A 121 -29.00 -27.58 28.98
CA ILE A 121 -29.53 -28.79 28.35
C ILE A 121 -28.72 -30.03 28.78
N SER A 122 -27.39 -29.94 28.76
CA SER A 122 -26.50 -31.03 29.19
C SER A 122 -26.73 -31.42 30.65
N GLN A 123 -26.92 -30.44 31.55
CA GLN A 123 -27.22 -30.70 32.95
C GLN A 123 -28.61 -31.33 33.16
N LYS A 124 -29.61 -30.95 32.35
CA LYS A 124 -30.96 -31.53 32.42
C LYS A 124 -31.05 -32.96 31.88
N LEU A 125 -30.19 -33.32 30.91
CA LEU A 125 -30.09 -34.69 30.36
C LEU A 125 -29.25 -35.64 31.23
N GLY A 126 -28.41 -35.10 32.12
CA GLY A 126 -27.57 -35.88 33.03
C GLY A 126 -28.23 -36.25 34.38
N LYS A 127 -29.49 -35.87 34.59
CA LYS A 127 -30.35 -36.32 35.70
C LYS A 127 -31.40 -37.29 35.20
#